data_AF-A0A9D7UFU2-F1
#
_entry.id   AF-A0A9D7UFU2-F1
#
_cell.length_a   1.000
_cell.length_b   1.000
_cell.length_c   1.000
_cell.angle_alpha   90.00
_cell.angle_beta   90.00
_cell.angle_gamma   90.00
#
_symmetry.space_group_name_H-M   'P 1'
#
loop_
_entity.id
_entity.type
_entity.pdbx_description
1 polymer ?
#
loop_
_entity_poly.entity_id
_entity_poly.type
_entity_poly.pdbx_seq_one_letter_code
_entity_poly.pdbx_strand_id
1 'polypeptide(L)'
;MNIDKTNFIKYIATLSAKDKSTCLKDIWADAFPGIEIFAVGVMQEIIKRKTPYVFSIEGGYGTGKTFFSTRFSEYLKKEEINNIYFSAWESDYMPDPFLSFSKAITQFIEKDNLVCEDDINLSKLKKAVFKGLGNVISSINMEVAIPTVTKIRISGKALVNNWSKTSKESDDPILNMQKSLKDIITKLKNSKLVLIVDELDRCRPDYAVKTLETVKHFFDIEGIIVIFPVHRDKLNEYINGFYNLNSNKNNEETYLQKFISNEGDFKIPPPKYEYLCNDVLLEEVFRDCSNIKLEGESYNSLFQLKKWLAEYGKKSKLTSREFKEVIGNAIIICKSNKIGKVRCNYLSSLLCKKKYKE
;
A
#
# COMPACT_ATOMS: atom_id res chain seq x y z
N MET A 1 -9.17 -21.40 -0.25
CA MET A 1 -8.17 -20.35 -0.53
C MET A 1 -8.42 -19.21 0.45
N ASN A 2 -7.58 -19.06 1.49
CA ASN A 2 -7.62 -17.85 2.33
C ASN A 2 -7.06 -16.70 1.47
N ILE A 3 -7.94 -15.91 0.86
CA ILE A 3 -7.54 -14.72 0.12
C ILE A 3 -6.90 -13.77 1.13
N ASP A 4 -5.69 -13.30 0.82
CA ASP A 4 -4.96 -12.39 1.67
C ASP A 4 -5.72 -11.05 1.81
N LYS A 5 -6.35 -10.83 2.97
CA LYS A 5 -7.06 -9.59 3.32
C LYS A 5 -6.12 -8.38 3.50
N THR A 6 -4.81 -8.56 3.34
CA THR A 6 -3.82 -7.48 3.40
C THR A 6 -4.06 -6.45 2.30
N ASN A 7 -4.31 -6.87 1.05
CA ASN A 7 -4.67 -5.94 -0.02
C ASN A 7 -6.20 -5.90 -0.13
N PHE A 8 -6.81 -4.92 0.53
CA PHE A 8 -8.27 -4.81 0.62
C PHE A 8 -8.94 -4.61 -0.74
N ILE A 9 -8.33 -3.82 -1.62
CA ILE A 9 -8.83 -3.56 -2.99
C ILE A 9 -8.91 -4.86 -3.80
N LYS A 10 -7.86 -5.69 -3.75
CA LYS A 10 -7.86 -7.01 -4.38
C LYS A 10 -8.85 -7.96 -3.71
N TYR A 11 -8.90 -7.97 -2.39
CA TYR A 11 -9.82 -8.80 -1.63
C TYR A 11 -11.28 -8.52 -2.03
N ILE A 12 -11.74 -7.27 -1.97
CA ILE A 12 -13.14 -6.92 -2.31
C ILE A 12 -13.48 -7.17 -3.79
N ALA A 13 -12.49 -7.20 -4.69
CA ALA A 13 -12.69 -7.54 -6.09
C ALA A 13 -13.02 -9.03 -6.30
N THR A 14 -12.69 -9.89 -5.35
CA THR A 14 -13.00 -11.33 -5.39
C THR A 14 -14.34 -11.70 -4.76
N LEU A 15 -15.00 -10.74 -4.07
CA LEU A 15 -16.22 -10.98 -3.30
C LEU A 15 -17.48 -10.94 -4.18
N SER A 16 -18.53 -11.63 -3.71
CA SER A 16 -19.87 -11.45 -4.25
C SER A 16 -20.36 -10.01 -4.04
N ALA A 17 -21.32 -9.54 -4.84
CA ALA A 17 -21.87 -8.18 -4.69
C ALA A 17 -22.43 -7.93 -3.28
N LYS A 18 -23.06 -8.94 -2.68
CA LYS A 18 -23.60 -8.87 -1.31
C LYS A 18 -22.47 -8.74 -0.27
N ASP A 19 -21.45 -9.58 -0.35
CA ASP A 19 -20.35 -9.59 0.62
C ASP A 19 -19.48 -8.33 0.49
N LYS A 20 -19.29 -7.85 -0.74
CA LYS A 20 -18.62 -6.58 -1.02
C LYS A 20 -19.36 -5.41 -0.38
N SER A 21 -20.69 -5.34 -0.53
CA SER A 21 -21.51 -4.30 0.12
C SER A 21 -21.36 -4.34 1.64
N THR A 22 -21.37 -5.54 2.24
CA THR A 22 -21.16 -5.69 3.69
C THR A 22 -19.78 -5.20 4.13
N CYS A 23 -18.71 -5.58 3.42
CA CYS A 23 -17.34 -5.16 3.75
C CYS A 23 -17.14 -3.65 3.59
N LEU A 24 -17.83 -3.01 2.63
CA LEU A 24 -17.73 -1.56 2.42
C LEU A 24 -18.52 -0.74 3.45
N LYS A 25 -19.49 -1.35 4.15
CA LYS A 25 -20.19 -0.67 5.26
C LYS A 25 -19.23 -0.41 6.43
N ASP A 26 -18.44 -1.42 6.78
CA ASP A 26 -17.41 -1.35 7.82
C ASP A 26 -16.05 -1.84 7.28
N ILE A 27 -15.31 -0.89 6.71
CA ILE A 27 -13.99 -1.10 6.08
C ILE A 27 -12.94 -1.51 7.13
N TRP A 28 -13.18 -1.19 8.40
CA TRP A 28 -12.23 -1.35 9.50
C TRP A 28 -12.59 -2.52 10.43
N ALA A 29 -13.61 -3.31 10.10
CA ALA A 29 -14.11 -4.41 10.93
C ALA A 29 -13.01 -5.41 11.39
N ASP A 30 -12.00 -5.64 10.56
CA ASP A 30 -10.87 -6.54 10.84
C ASP A 30 -9.58 -5.81 11.26
N ALA A 31 -9.68 -4.49 11.51
CA ALA A 31 -8.60 -3.68 12.01
C ALA A 31 -8.68 -3.53 13.53
N PHE A 32 -7.53 -3.42 14.19
CA PHE A 32 -7.53 -3.11 15.62
C PHE A 32 -7.96 -1.65 15.87
N PRO A 33 -8.54 -1.32 17.05
CA PRO A 33 -9.26 -0.05 17.29
C PRO A 33 -8.49 1.27 17.10
N GLY A 34 -7.17 1.23 16.89
CA GLY A 34 -6.36 2.43 16.65
C GLY A 34 -6.23 2.83 15.18
N ILE A 35 -6.49 1.91 14.25
CA ILE A 35 -6.26 2.16 12.82
C ILE A 35 -7.32 3.09 12.22
N GLU A 36 -8.59 2.92 12.58
CA GLU A 36 -9.67 3.78 12.10
C GLU A 36 -9.51 5.22 12.58
N ILE A 37 -9.22 5.41 13.88
CA ILE A 37 -8.95 6.75 14.46
C ILE A 37 -7.78 7.41 13.73
N PHE A 38 -6.74 6.65 13.42
CA PHE A 38 -5.60 7.13 12.65
C PHE A 38 -5.99 7.52 11.22
N ALA A 39 -6.80 6.71 10.53
CA ALA A 39 -7.32 7.03 9.20
C ALA A 39 -8.13 8.34 9.20
N VAL A 40 -9.01 8.52 10.19
CA VAL A 40 -9.78 9.77 10.38
C VAL A 40 -8.82 10.95 10.56
N GLY A 41 -7.77 10.81 11.37
CA GLY A 41 -6.76 11.85 11.57
C GLY A 41 -6.04 12.24 10.28
N VAL A 42 -5.58 11.25 9.51
CA VAL A 42 -4.92 11.48 8.21
C VAL A 42 -5.87 12.18 7.23
N MET A 43 -7.13 11.74 7.16
CA MET A 43 -8.15 12.36 6.30
C MET A 43 -8.40 13.84 6.67
N GLN A 44 -8.47 14.15 7.96
CA GLN A 44 -8.65 15.53 8.42
C GLN A 44 -7.48 16.44 8.00
N GLU A 45 -6.25 15.92 8.02
CA GLU A 45 -5.09 16.66 7.48
C GLU A 45 -5.20 16.85 5.96
N ILE A 46 -5.61 15.83 5.20
CA ILE A 46 -5.86 15.96 3.74
C ILE A 46 -6.86 17.09 3.45
N ILE A 47 -7.95 17.17 4.23
CA ILE A 47 -8.98 18.19 4.05
C ILE A 47 -8.43 19.59 4.37
N LYS A 48 -7.66 19.75 5.46
CA LYS A 48 -7.15 21.04 5.94
C LYS A 48 -5.96 21.58 5.15
N ARG A 49 -5.09 20.71 4.64
CA ARG A 49 -3.84 21.11 3.98
C ARG A 49 -4.14 21.86 2.67
N LYS A 50 -3.34 22.90 2.41
CA LYS A 50 -3.28 23.55 1.09
C LYS A 50 -2.57 22.62 0.12
N THR A 51 -2.98 22.68 -1.14
CA THR A 51 -2.35 21.95 -2.22
C THR A 51 -1.35 22.83 -2.97
N PRO A 52 -0.41 22.22 -3.72
CA PRO A 52 -0.05 20.81 -3.64
C PRO A 52 0.61 20.43 -2.30
N TYR A 53 0.54 19.16 -1.91
CA TYR A 53 1.22 18.69 -0.70
C TYR A 53 1.67 17.23 -0.81
N VAL A 54 2.82 16.90 -0.22
CA VAL A 54 3.37 15.55 -0.18
C VAL A 54 3.73 15.19 1.25
N PHE A 55 3.27 14.03 1.73
CA PHE A 55 3.72 13.50 3.03
C PHE A 55 3.87 12.00 3.01
N SER A 56 4.54 11.47 4.03
CA SER A 56 4.70 10.02 4.20
C SER A 56 3.91 9.46 5.36
N ILE A 57 3.60 8.17 5.23
CA ILE A 57 3.12 7.33 6.32
C ILE A 57 4.25 6.36 6.64
N GLU A 58 4.99 6.65 7.71
CA GLU A 58 6.15 5.89 8.12
C GLU A 58 5.74 4.58 8.81
N GLY A 59 6.36 3.49 8.36
CA GLY A 59 6.24 2.19 9.01
C GLY A 59 7.26 1.20 8.47
N GLY A 60 7.82 0.38 9.36
CA GLY A 60 8.73 -0.71 8.98
C GLY A 60 8.07 -1.82 8.16
N TYR A 61 8.84 -2.84 7.80
CA TYR A 61 8.28 -4.04 7.19
C TYR A 61 7.36 -4.78 8.17
N GLY A 62 6.20 -5.24 7.71
CA GLY A 62 5.27 -6.01 8.53
C GLY A 62 4.42 -5.21 9.52
N THR A 63 4.47 -3.87 9.50
CA THR A 63 3.62 -3.01 10.37
C THR A 63 2.18 -2.89 9.88
N GLY A 64 1.93 -3.12 8.58
CA GLY A 64 0.58 -3.05 8.00
C GLY A 64 0.37 -1.87 7.04
N LYS A 65 1.42 -1.30 6.42
CA LYS A 65 1.30 -0.23 5.41
C LYS A 65 0.27 -0.54 4.33
N THR A 66 0.47 -1.60 3.54
CA THR A 66 -0.48 -2.03 2.50
C THR A 66 -1.89 -2.28 3.02
N PHE A 67 -2.00 -2.86 4.24
CA PHE A 67 -3.29 -3.10 4.91
C PHE A 67 -4.04 -1.79 5.16
N PHE A 68 -3.33 -0.78 5.66
CA PHE A 68 -3.84 0.55 5.88
C PHE A 68 -4.16 1.25 4.56
N SER A 69 -3.19 1.37 3.63
CA SER A 69 -3.31 2.16 2.40
C SER A 69 -4.47 1.73 1.52
N THR A 70 -4.66 0.41 1.36
CA THR A 70 -5.74 -0.13 0.51
C THR A 70 -7.12 0.09 1.13
N ARG A 71 -7.25 -0.02 2.46
CA ARG A 71 -8.49 0.34 3.18
C ARG A 71 -8.73 1.83 3.20
N PHE A 72 -7.67 2.61 3.40
CA PHE A 72 -7.72 4.05 3.42
C PHE A 72 -8.18 4.61 2.08
N SER A 73 -7.75 4.03 0.95
CA SER A 73 -8.27 4.36 -0.38
C SER A 73 -9.78 4.16 -0.50
N GLU A 74 -10.31 3.03 -0.02
CA GLU A 74 -11.76 2.78 -0.02
C GLU A 74 -12.51 3.65 0.99
N TYR A 75 -11.89 3.96 2.14
CA TYR A 75 -12.45 4.86 3.13
C TYR A 75 -12.58 6.28 2.57
N LEU A 76 -11.54 6.80 1.91
CA LEU A 76 -11.60 8.09 1.22
C LEU A 76 -12.73 8.11 0.17
N LYS A 77 -12.93 7.04 -0.61
CA LYS A 77 -14.05 6.95 -1.58
C LYS A 77 -15.41 7.00 -0.88
N LYS A 78 -15.56 6.30 0.25
CA LYS A 78 -16.78 6.32 1.08
C LYS A 78 -17.09 7.73 1.59
N GLU A 79 -16.05 8.50 1.93
CA GLU A 79 -16.13 9.90 2.37
C GLU A 79 -16.14 10.90 1.19
N GLU A 80 -16.39 10.43 -0.05
CA GLU A 80 -16.44 11.24 -1.27
C GLU A 80 -15.17 12.04 -1.58
N ILE A 81 -14.01 11.54 -1.13
CA ILE A 81 -12.68 12.07 -1.45
C ILE A 81 -12.07 11.25 -2.59
N ASN A 82 -11.90 11.93 -3.73
CA ASN A 82 -11.30 11.35 -4.92
C ASN A 82 -9.86 10.92 -4.65
N ASN A 83 -9.54 9.67 -4.99
CA ASN A 83 -8.20 9.14 -4.79
C ASN A 83 -7.81 8.04 -5.78
N ILE A 84 -6.51 7.94 -6.00
CA ILE A 84 -5.86 6.89 -6.79
C ILE A 84 -4.92 6.13 -5.86
N TYR A 85 -5.09 4.81 -5.79
CA TYR A 85 -4.12 3.90 -5.18
C TYR A 85 -3.24 3.28 -6.27
N PHE A 86 -1.93 3.44 -6.14
CA PHE A 86 -0.93 2.88 -7.05
C PHE A 86 0.09 2.07 -6.23
N SER A 87 0.12 0.75 -6.42
CA SER A 87 1.22 -0.09 -5.95
C SER A 87 2.33 -0.07 -6.99
N ALA A 88 3.47 0.51 -6.64
CA ALA A 88 4.66 0.50 -7.50
C ALA A 88 5.18 -0.93 -7.68
N TRP A 89 5.14 -1.75 -6.61
CA TRP A 89 5.66 -3.11 -6.60
C TRP A 89 4.93 -4.03 -7.59
N GLU A 90 3.61 -3.88 -7.75
CA GLU A 90 2.83 -4.68 -8.70
C GLU A 90 3.25 -4.50 -10.17
N SER A 91 4.04 -3.47 -10.47
CA SER A 91 4.49 -3.13 -11.81
C SER A 91 6.01 -3.04 -11.92
N ASP A 92 6.77 -3.49 -10.92
CA ASP A 92 8.24 -3.35 -10.88
C ASP A 92 9.00 -4.24 -11.87
N TYR A 93 8.28 -5.14 -12.56
CA TYR A 93 8.77 -5.88 -13.73
C TYR A 93 8.78 -5.03 -15.01
N MET A 94 8.04 -3.92 -15.04
CA MET A 94 8.06 -2.99 -16.16
C MET A 94 9.33 -2.13 -16.11
N PRO A 95 9.95 -1.84 -17.26
CA PRO A 95 11.15 -1.01 -17.29
C PRO A 95 10.87 0.48 -17.01
N ASP A 96 9.66 0.95 -17.34
CA ASP A 96 9.22 2.34 -17.23
C ASP A 96 8.00 2.47 -16.29
N PRO A 97 8.16 3.10 -15.11
CA PRO A 97 7.06 3.38 -14.18
C PRO A 97 6.00 4.32 -14.73
N PHE A 98 6.34 5.21 -15.68
CA PHE A 98 5.40 6.18 -16.24
C PHE A 98 4.18 5.47 -16.84
N LEU A 99 4.40 4.39 -17.58
CA LEU A 99 3.32 3.61 -18.18
C LEU A 99 2.31 3.10 -17.13
N SER A 100 2.82 2.47 -16.07
CA SER A 100 2.01 1.87 -15.01
C SER A 100 1.26 2.94 -14.22
N PHE A 101 1.92 4.07 -13.97
CA PHE A 101 1.34 5.21 -13.30
C PHE A 101 0.25 5.91 -14.14
N SER A 102 0.52 6.15 -15.43
CA SER A 102 -0.46 6.70 -16.38
C SER A 102 -1.68 5.80 -16.53
N LYS A 103 -1.50 4.47 -16.49
CA LYS A 103 -2.61 3.53 -16.49
C LYS A 103 -3.50 3.71 -15.26
N ALA A 104 -2.92 3.87 -14.07
CA ALA A 104 -3.68 4.10 -12.84
C ALA A 104 -4.50 5.40 -12.91
N ILE A 105 -3.91 6.49 -13.42
CA ILE A 105 -4.62 7.76 -13.65
C ILE A 105 -5.76 7.59 -14.65
N THR A 106 -5.50 6.94 -15.78
CA THR A 106 -6.52 6.74 -16.83
C THR A 106 -7.71 5.92 -16.30
N GLN A 107 -7.44 4.89 -15.50
CA GLN A 107 -8.49 4.06 -14.89
C GLN A 107 -9.37 4.84 -13.92
N PHE A 108 -8.80 5.75 -13.14
CA PHE A 108 -9.58 6.62 -12.25
C PHE A 108 -10.55 7.51 -13.04
N ILE A 109 -10.05 8.10 -14.13
CA ILE A 109 -10.84 9.01 -14.97
C ILE A 109 -12.00 8.27 -15.65
N GLU A 110 -11.75 7.07 -16.16
CA GLU A 110 -12.78 6.25 -16.81
C GLU A 110 -13.81 5.71 -15.81
N LYS A 111 -13.39 5.30 -14.61
CA LYS A 111 -14.27 4.65 -13.64
C LYS A 111 -15.26 5.59 -12.98
N ASP A 112 -14.84 6.82 -12.69
CA ASP A 112 -15.68 7.80 -11.99
C ASP A 112 -16.57 8.60 -12.96
N ASN A 113 -16.65 8.20 -14.24
CA ASN A 113 -17.41 8.88 -15.31
C ASN A 113 -17.20 10.40 -15.31
N LEU A 114 -16.03 10.87 -14.89
CA LEU A 114 -15.71 12.29 -14.75
C LEU A 114 -15.67 12.99 -16.11
N VAL A 115 -15.71 12.21 -17.18
CA VAL A 115 -15.41 12.57 -18.55
C VAL A 115 -16.19 11.62 -19.49
N CYS A 116 -16.98 12.14 -20.43
CA CYS A 116 -17.62 11.33 -21.48
C CYS A 116 -16.57 10.77 -22.47
N GLU A 117 -16.85 9.67 -23.18
CA GLU A 117 -15.89 9.09 -24.15
C GLU A 117 -15.45 10.08 -25.24
N ASP A 118 -16.31 11.05 -25.60
CA ASP A 118 -16.05 12.09 -26.59
C ASP A 118 -15.25 13.28 -26.07
N ASP A 119 -14.89 13.31 -24.78
CA ASP A 119 -14.18 14.44 -24.20
C ASP A 119 -12.71 14.45 -24.63
N ILE A 120 -12.25 15.60 -25.12
CA ILE A 120 -10.94 15.80 -25.75
C ILE A 120 -9.80 15.43 -24.77
N ASN A 121 -10.01 15.60 -23.47
CA ASN A 121 -9.01 15.35 -22.44
C ASN A 121 -8.72 13.85 -22.23
N LEU A 122 -9.73 12.97 -22.29
CA LEU A 122 -9.52 11.52 -22.19
C LEU A 122 -8.74 10.98 -23.40
N SER A 123 -9.05 11.51 -24.59
CA SER A 123 -8.33 11.14 -25.83
C SER A 123 -6.85 11.54 -25.77
N LYS A 124 -6.53 12.70 -25.18
CA LYS A 124 -5.14 13.18 -24.98
C LYS A 124 -4.39 12.31 -23.98
N LEU A 125 -5.03 11.90 -22.88
CA LEU A 125 -4.45 10.98 -21.91
C LEU A 125 -4.16 9.60 -22.50
N LYS A 126 -5.13 9.01 -23.22
CA LYS A 126 -4.92 7.75 -23.95
C LYS A 126 -3.77 7.86 -24.94
N LYS A 127 -3.66 8.99 -25.66
CA LYS A 127 -2.52 9.29 -26.55
C LYS A 127 -1.19 9.44 -25.79
N ALA A 128 -1.17 10.05 -24.60
CA ALA A 128 0.03 10.18 -23.79
C ALA A 128 0.53 8.82 -23.29
N VAL A 129 -0.37 7.95 -22.80
CA VAL A 129 -0.06 6.56 -22.44
C VAL A 129 0.50 5.80 -23.64
N PHE A 130 -0.13 5.97 -24.82
CA PHE A 130 0.29 5.33 -26.06
C PHE A 130 1.64 5.85 -26.58
N LYS A 131 1.93 7.15 -26.45
CA LYS A 131 3.24 7.73 -26.78
C LYS A 131 4.32 7.19 -25.83
N GLY A 132 4.02 7.10 -24.53
CA GLY A 132 4.93 6.50 -23.54
C GLY A 132 5.26 5.04 -23.82
N LEU A 133 4.31 4.29 -24.39
CA LEU A 133 4.53 2.90 -24.80
C LEU A 133 5.54 2.74 -25.93
N GLY A 134 5.69 3.71 -26.83
CA GLY A 134 6.39 3.51 -28.12
C GLY A 134 7.88 3.18 -28.05
N ASN A 135 8.52 3.34 -26.88
CA ASN A 135 9.91 2.90 -26.65
C ASN A 135 10.05 1.43 -26.22
N VAL A 136 8.94 0.72 -25.94
CA VAL A 136 8.95 -0.65 -25.36
C VAL A 136 8.56 -1.73 -26.39
N ILE A 137 8.23 -1.36 -27.64
CA ILE A 137 7.39 -2.20 -28.53
C ILE A 137 8.10 -2.81 -29.76
N SER A 138 9.43 -2.97 -29.76
CA SER A 138 10.07 -3.63 -30.91
C SER A 138 9.77 -5.14 -31.00
N SER A 139 9.20 -5.77 -29.96
CA SER A 139 8.99 -7.23 -29.97
C SER A 139 7.83 -7.81 -29.14
N ILE A 140 7.02 -7.00 -28.46
CA ILE A 140 6.01 -7.50 -27.50
C ILE A 140 4.59 -7.31 -28.03
N ASN A 141 3.88 -8.41 -28.32
CA ASN A 141 2.42 -8.41 -28.45
C ASN A 141 1.81 -8.37 -27.04
N MET A 142 1.65 -7.18 -26.48
CA MET A 142 1.06 -7.00 -25.15
C MET A 142 -0.46 -6.82 -25.26
N GLU A 143 -1.23 -7.77 -24.76
CA GLU A 143 -2.67 -7.61 -24.57
C GLU A 143 -2.90 -6.97 -23.19
N VAL A 144 -3.17 -5.66 -23.17
CA VAL A 144 -3.49 -4.97 -21.91
C VAL A 144 -4.97 -5.17 -21.65
N ALA A 145 -5.29 -6.15 -20.82
CA ALA A 145 -6.63 -6.32 -20.29
C ALA A 145 -6.94 -5.19 -19.29
N ILE A 146 -7.98 -4.40 -19.60
CA ILE A 146 -8.61 -3.45 -18.69
C ILE A 146 -9.95 -4.08 -18.28
N PRO A 147 -10.23 -4.29 -16.98
CA PRO A 147 -11.35 -5.14 -16.55
C PRO A 147 -12.77 -4.62 -16.87
N THR A 148 -12.91 -3.43 -17.46
CA THR A 148 -14.22 -2.78 -17.64
C THR A 148 -14.40 -2.06 -18.98
N VAL A 149 -13.38 -1.99 -19.84
CA VAL A 149 -13.42 -1.34 -21.16
C VAL A 149 -12.67 -2.24 -22.15
N THR A 150 -13.12 -2.25 -23.41
CA THR A 150 -12.63 -3.03 -24.57
C THR A 150 -11.16 -3.48 -24.49
N LYS A 151 -10.91 -4.76 -24.82
CA LYS A 151 -9.57 -5.32 -24.97
C LYS A 151 -8.71 -4.41 -25.86
N ILE A 152 -7.73 -3.72 -25.28
CA ILE A 152 -6.76 -2.95 -26.06
C ILE A 152 -5.74 -3.94 -26.61
N ARG A 153 -5.93 -4.34 -27.88
CA ARG A 153 -4.98 -5.18 -28.61
C ARG A 153 -3.87 -4.29 -29.19
N ILE A 154 -2.72 -4.27 -28.53
CA ILE A 154 -1.53 -3.54 -28.98
C ILE A 154 -0.81 -4.42 -30.02
N SER A 155 -1.07 -4.19 -31.31
CA SER A 155 -0.40 -4.88 -32.42
C SER A 155 0.88 -4.15 -32.80
N GLY A 156 2.05 -4.75 -32.55
CA GLY A 156 3.36 -4.13 -32.77
C GLY A 156 3.61 -3.59 -34.19
N LYS A 157 2.94 -4.13 -35.22
CA LYS A 157 3.10 -3.68 -36.62
C LYS A 157 2.34 -2.39 -36.97
N ALA A 158 1.30 -2.03 -36.22
CA ALA A 158 0.54 -0.79 -36.45
C ALA A 158 1.16 0.43 -35.72
N LEU A 159 2.05 0.20 -34.76
CA LEU A 159 2.60 1.21 -33.86
C LEU A 159 3.81 1.92 -34.47
N VAL A 160 4.63 1.18 -35.22
CA VAL A 160 5.82 1.71 -35.91
C VAL A 160 5.42 2.71 -37.01
N ASN A 161 4.31 2.47 -37.71
CA ASN A 161 3.89 3.32 -38.83
C ASN A 161 3.21 4.64 -38.41
N ASN A 162 2.71 4.75 -37.17
CA ASN A 162 2.17 6.01 -36.63
C ASN A 162 3.24 6.90 -35.99
N TRP A 163 4.36 6.32 -35.55
CA TRP A 163 5.49 7.06 -34.98
C TRP A 163 6.12 8.02 -36.01
N SER A 164 6.21 7.62 -37.28
CA SER A 164 6.86 8.40 -38.34
C SER A 164 5.97 9.51 -38.95
N LYS A 165 4.68 9.58 -38.62
CA LYS A 165 3.74 10.59 -39.18
C LYS A 165 3.21 11.61 -38.18
N THR A 166 3.37 11.39 -36.87
CA THR A 166 3.01 12.38 -35.83
C THR A 166 4.20 13.21 -35.33
N SER A 167 5.32 13.21 -36.05
CA SER A 167 6.47 14.08 -35.81
C SER A 167 6.27 15.48 -36.42
N LYS A 168 5.13 16.10 -36.09
CA LYS A 168 4.96 17.56 -36.10
C LYS A 168 4.31 17.90 -34.76
N GLU A 169 5.05 18.65 -33.95
CA GLU A 169 4.81 19.05 -32.56
C GLU A 169 5.31 18.06 -31.47
N SER A 170 6.43 18.50 -30.88
CA SER A 170 7.09 18.07 -29.67
C SER A 170 6.18 18.18 -28.44
N ASP A 171 5.30 17.21 -28.26
CA ASP A 171 4.39 17.14 -27.13
C ASP A 171 4.92 16.14 -26.08
N ASP A 172 5.51 16.67 -25.00
CA ASP A 172 5.97 15.91 -23.83
C ASP A 172 4.78 15.15 -23.20
N PRO A 173 4.83 13.79 -23.13
CA PRO A 173 3.73 12.99 -22.62
C PRO A 173 3.44 13.25 -21.14
N ILE A 174 4.45 13.58 -20.33
CA ILE A 174 4.27 13.91 -18.91
C ILE A 174 3.51 15.22 -18.80
N LEU A 175 3.95 16.26 -19.54
CA LEU A 175 3.32 17.58 -19.52
C LEU A 175 1.85 17.53 -19.95
N ASN A 176 1.55 16.74 -20.98
CA ASN A 176 0.18 16.55 -21.44
C ASN A 176 -0.69 15.85 -20.38
N MET A 177 -0.15 14.84 -19.70
CA MET A 177 -0.85 14.17 -18.62
C MET A 177 -1.07 15.10 -17.42
N GLN A 178 -0.09 15.92 -17.04
CA GLN A 178 -0.24 16.92 -15.98
C GLN A 178 -1.38 17.90 -16.29
N LYS A 179 -1.44 18.45 -17.52
CA LYS A 179 -2.49 19.37 -17.96
C LYS A 179 -3.87 18.72 -17.88
N SER A 180 -4.02 17.54 -18.47
CA SER A 180 -5.30 16.82 -18.44
C SER A 180 -5.73 16.45 -17.02
N LEU A 181 -4.79 16.05 -16.16
CA LEU A 181 -5.08 15.74 -14.76
C LEU A 181 -5.53 17.00 -14.00
N LYS A 182 -4.86 18.14 -14.21
CA LYS A 182 -5.24 19.42 -13.61
C LYS A 182 -6.66 19.84 -14.02
N ASP A 183 -7.01 19.73 -15.29
CA ASP A 183 -8.35 20.03 -15.79
C ASP A 183 -9.44 19.12 -15.21
N ILE A 184 -9.09 17.89 -14.84
CA ILE A 184 -10.01 16.95 -14.21
C ILE A 184 -10.15 17.28 -12.73
N ILE A 185 -9.05 17.59 -12.06
CA ILE A 185 -9.05 17.98 -10.65
C ILE A 185 -9.96 19.19 -10.41
N THR A 186 -9.96 20.19 -11.28
CA THR A 186 -10.86 21.35 -11.15
C THR A 186 -12.35 21.00 -11.27
N LYS A 187 -12.69 19.86 -11.87
CA LYS A 187 -14.06 19.35 -11.96
C LYS A 187 -14.45 18.46 -10.79
N LEU A 188 -13.49 18.02 -9.97
CA LEU A 188 -13.74 17.15 -8.82
C LEU A 188 -14.47 17.90 -7.70
N LYS A 189 -15.32 17.17 -6.96
CA LYS A 189 -15.85 17.63 -5.68
C LYS A 189 -14.66 17.93 -4.75
N ASN A 190 -14.57 19.18 -4.27
CA ASN A 190 -13.49 19.74 -3.45
C ASN A 190 -12.16 20.07 -4.16
N SER A 191 -12.10 19.95 -5.50
CA SER A 191 -10.90 20.24 -6.30
C SER A 191 -9.61 19.58 -5.78
N LYS A 192 -9.76 18.41 -5.15
CA LYS A 192 -8.65 17.66 -4.53
C LYS A 192 -8.63 16.22 -5.03
N LEU A 193 -7.42 15.73 -5.31
CA LEU A 193 -7.13 14.36 -5.67
C LEU A 193 -6.00 13.82 -4.80
N VAL A 194 -6.27 12.73 -4.08
CA VAL A 194 -5.26 12.06 -3.26
C VAL A 194 -4.58 10.96 -4.07
N LEU A 195 -3.27 11.00 -4.17
CA LEU A 195 -2.46 9.98 -4.82
C LEU A 195 -1.71 9.17 -3.75
N ILE A 196 -2.07 7.90 -3.58
CA ILE A 196 -1.38 6.98 -2.66
C ILE A 196 -0.42 6.13 -3.48
N VAL A 197 0.89 6.33 -3.30
CA VAL A 197 1.95 5.56 -3.98
C VAL A 197 2.61 4.62 -2.96
N ASP A 198 2.19 3.37 -2.98
CA ASP A 198 2.57 2.36 -1.99
C ASP A 198 3.65 1.40 -2.53
N GLU A 199 4.30 0.70 -1.59
CA GLU A 199 5.22 -0.41 -1.82
C GLU A 199 6.52 -0.05 -2.55
N LEU A 200 6.89 1.24 -2.57
CA LEU A 200 8.20 1.69 -3.08
C LEU A 200 9.38 1.02 -2.36
N ASP A 201 9.24 0.77 -1.05
CA ASP A 201 10.25 0.10 -0.22
C ASP A 201 10.34 -1.42 -0.47
N ARG A 202 9.56 -1.97 -1.41
CA ARG A 202 9.61 -3.37 -1.87
C ARG A 202 10.04 -3.54 -3.32
N CYS A 203 10.02 -2.47 -4.11
CA CYS A 203 10.49 -2.50 -5.50
C CYS A 203 11.99 -2.80 -5.57
N ARG A 204 12.44 -3.28 -6.74
CA ARG A 204 13.87 -3.20 -7.10
C ARG A 204 14.38 -1.76 -6.95
N PRO A 205 15.63 -1.52 -6.47
CA PRO A 205 16.13 -0.18 -6.19
C PRO A 205 16.02 0.79 -7.37
N ASP A 206 16.37 0.35 -8.58
CA ASP A 206 16.31 1.17 -9.80
C ASP A 206 14.89 1.59 -10.16
N TYR A 207 13.91 0.69 -10.01
CA TYR A 207 12.51 0.98 -10.28
C TYR A 207 11.91 1.90 -9.22
N ALA A 208 12.25 1.71 -7.93
CA ALA A 208 11.80 2.59 -6.86
C ALA A 208 12.22 4.05 -7.12
N VAL A 209 13.50 4.25 -7.47
CA VAL A 209 14.06 5.57 -7.78
C VAL A 209 13.39 6.15 -9.03
N LYS A 210 13.30 5.39 -10.13
CA LYS A 210 12.60 5.85 -11.35
C LYS A 210 11.13 6.18 -11.08
N THR A 211 10.46 5.44 -10.21
CA THR A 211 9.06 5.72 -9.84
C THR A 211 8.96 7.05 -9.12
N LEU A 212 9.84 7.33 -8.16
CA LEU A 212 9.92 8.65 -7.51
C LEU A 212 10.19 9.75 -8.55
N GLU A 213 11.14 9.53 -9.46
CA GLU A 213 11.46 10.47 -10.55
C GLU A 213 10.29 10.69 -11.52
N THR A 214 9.44 9.70 -11.72
CA THR A 214 8.25 9.80 -12.57
C THR A 214 7.14 10.56 -11.84
N VAL A 215 6.84 10.16 -10.61
CA VAL A 215 5.73 10.71 -9.83
C VAL A 215 6.02 12.15 -9.39
N LYS A 216 7.28 12.56 -9.23
CA LYS A 216 7.64 13.94 -8.82
C LYS A 216 7.08 15.01 -9.76
N HIS A 217 6.92 14.68 -11.04
CA HIS A 217 6.35 15.60 -12.01
C HIS A 217 4.90 15.96 -11.65
N PHE A 218 4.20 15.17 -10.84
CA PHE A 218 2.82 15.42 -10.43
C PHE A 218 2.73 16.16 -9.08
N PHE A 219 3.85 16.38 -8.39
CA PHE A 219 3.87 17.03 -7.08
C PHE A 219 3.47 18.49 -7.13
N ASP A 220 3.71 19.20 -8.24
CA ASP A 220 3.42 20.64 -8.35
C ASP A 220 2.02 20.93 -8.91
N ILE A 221 1.19 19.91 -9.10
CA ILE A 221 -0.17 20.10 -9.62
C ILE A 221 -1.08 20.56 -8.49
N GLU A 222 -1.57 21.79 -8.60
CA GLU A 222 -2.59 22.33 -7.70
C GLU A 222 -3.80 21.37 -7.58
N GLY A 223 -4.24 21.14 -6.35
CA GLY A 223 -5.26 20.15 -6.01
C GLY A 223 -4.76 18.73 -5.79
N ILE A 224 -3.47 18.41 -5.99
CA ILE A 224 -2.92 17.09 -5.65
C ILE A 224 -2.39 17.02 -4.22
N ILE A 225 -2.70 15.91 -3.55
CA ILE A 225 -2.04 15.50 -2.31
C ILE A 225 -1.43 14.11 -2.53
N VAL A 226 -0.11 13.97 -2.38
CA VAL A 226 0.57 12.67 -2.52
C VAL A 226 0.92 12.09 -1.16
N ILE A 227 0.63 10.80 -0.99
CA ILE A 227 0.91 10.03 0.21
C ILE A 227 1.84 8.87 -0.15
N PHE A 228 2.96 8.79 0.57
CA PHE A 228 3.93 7.70 0.45
C PHE A 228 3.96 6.85 1.73
N PRO A 229 3.29 5.70 1.77
CA PRO A 229 3.49 4.70 2.81
C PRO A 229 4.84 4.01 2.60
N VAL A 230 5.84 4.35 3.42
CA VAL A 230 7.23 3.87 3.22
C VAL A 230 7.90 3.49 4.52
N HIS A 231 8.97 2.71 4.41
CA HIS A 231 10.01 2.65 5.43
C HIS A 231 11.14 3.60 5.00
N ARG A 232 11.18 4.82 5.58
CA ARG A 232 12.11 5.88 5.16
C ARG A 232 13.57 5.44 5.17
N ASP A 233 14.04 4.84 6.27
CA ASP A 233 15.45 4.42 6.37
C ASP A 233 15.83 3.42 5.26
N LYS A 234 14.97 2.44 4.97
CA LYS A 234 15.22 1.45 3.93
C LYS A 234 15.15 2.06 2.53
N LEU A 235 14.21 2.97 2.29
CA LEU A 235 14.13 3.68 1.03
C LEU A 235 15.35 4.59 0.81
N ASN A 236 15.83 5.27 1.85
CA ASN A 236 17.06 6.05 1.82
C ASN A 236 18.28 5.17 1.51
N GLU A 237 18.40 3.98 2.13
CA GLU A 237 19.46 3.02 1.82
C GLU A 237 19.46 2.64 0.33
N TYR A 238 18.28 2.36 -0.26
CA TYR A 238 18.16 2.02 -1.69
C TYR A 238 18.58 3.17 -2.60
N ILE A 239 18.13 4.38 -2.30
CA ILE A 239 18.47 5.58 -3.06
C ILE A 239 19.97 5.85 -3.01
N ASN A 240 20.57 5.78 -1.82
CA ASN A 240 22.00 6.02 -1.64
C ASN A 240 22.83 4.98 -2.40
N GLY A 241 22.42 3.71 -2.34
CA GLY A 241 23.05 2.63 -3.11
C GLY A 241 22.94 2.83 -4.63
N PHE A 242 21.78 3.29 -5.12
CA PHE A 242 21.55 3.51 -6.55
C PHE A 242 22.42 4.64 -7.13
N TYR A 243 22.57 5.75 -6.41
CA TYR A 243 23.38 6.89 -6.85
C TYR A 243 24.85 6.82 -6.42
N ASN A 244 25.28 5.72 -5.78
CA ASN A 244 26.61 5.58 -5.16
C ASN A 244 26.97 6.78 -4.26
N LEU A 245 25.98 7.32 -3.54
CA LEU A 245 26.20 8.44 -2.63
C LEU A 245 26.92 7.91 -1.38
N ASN A 246 28.16 8.37 -1.18
CA ASN A 246 28.90 8.09 0.04
C ASN A 246 28.13 8.73 1.21
N SER A 247 27.52 7.89 2.03
CA SER A 247 26.77 8.31 3.22
C SER A 247 27.71 8.84 4.31
N ASN A 248 28.27 10.03 4.10
CA ASN A 248 28.84 10.79 5.19
C ASN A 248 27.67 11.20 6.10
N LYS A 249 27.56 10.52 7.24
CA LYS A 249 26.45 10.56 8.21
C LYS A 249 26.24 11.91 8.92
N ASN A 250 26.78 13.01 8.42
CA ASN A 250 26.77 14.30 9.09
C ASN A 250 25.94 15.31 8.30
N ASN A 251 24.67 15.44 8.66
CA ASN A 251 23.82 16.62 8.41
C ASN A 251 23.64 17.10 6.95
N GLU A 252 23.65 16.21 5.96
CA GLU A 252 23.22 16.55 4.60
C GLU A 252 21.77 16.09 4.35
N GLU A 253 20.99 16.93 3.68
CA GLU A 253 19.63 16.58 3.25
C GLU A 253 19.66 15.30 2.41
N THR A 254 18.83 14.30 2.75
CA THR A 254 18.81 13.05 1.98
C THR A 254 18.14 13.29 0.63
N TYR A 255 18.52 12.54 -0.42
CA TYR A 255 17.86 12.67 -1.73
C TYR A 255 16.34 12.45 -1.65
N LEU A 256 15.85 11.62 -0.72
CA LEU A 256 14.43 11.45 -0.46
C LEU A 256 13.74 12.73 0.03
N GLN A 257 14.44 13.62 0.72
CA GLN A 257 13.90 14.91 1.18
C GLN A 257 13.57 15.86 0.03
N LYS A 258 14.12 15.62 -1.17
CA LYS A 258 13.68 16.32 -2.40
C LYS A 258 12.25 15.96 -2.82
N PHE A 259 11.71 14.85 -2.31
CA PHE A 259 10.40 14.34 -2.67
C PHE A 259 9.41 14.38 -1.50
N ILE A 260 9.88 14.10 -0.29
CA ILE A 260 9.04 13.98 0.90
C ILE A 260 9.64 14.85 2.00
N SER A 261 8.91 15.87 2.43
CA SER A 261 9.30 16.69 3.58
C SER A 261 9.34 15.87 4.88
N ASN A 262 10.18 16.26 5.83
CA ASN A 262 10.16 15.69 7.19
C ASN A 262 9.02 16.25 8.07
N GLU A 263 8.32 17.28 7.58
CA GLU A 263 7.20 17.89 8.28
C GLU A 263 5.88 17.16 7.99
N GLY A 264 5.15 16.79 9.05
CA GLY A 264 3.82 16.19 8.92
C GLY A 264 3.79 14.67 8.71
N ASP A 265 4.84 13.95 9.10
CA ASP A 265 4.84 12.49 8.99
C ASP A 265 3.91 11.81 9.98
N PHE A 266 3.09 10.92 9.44
CA PHE A 266 2.28 10.03 10.23
C PHE A 266 3.01 8.72 10.47
N LYS A 267 2.99 8.20 11.69
CA LYS A 267 3.49 6.85 11.99
C LYS A 267 2.32 5.91 12.12
N ILE A 268 2.38 4.77 11.43
CA ILE A 268 1.36 3.73 11.58
C ILE A 268 1.26 3.34 13.07
N PRO A 269 0.05 3.31 13.64
CA PRO A 269 -0.15 2.91 15.03
C PRO A 269 0.48 1.54 15.30
N PRO A 270 1.18 1.36 16.43
CA PRO A 270 1.73 0.06 16.78
C PRO A 270 0.59 -0.96 17.00
N PRO A 271 0.85 -2.26 16.78
CA PRO A 271 -0.16 -3.29 16.97
C PRO A 271 -0.70 -3.30 18.40
N LYS A 272 -2.01 -3.50 18.53
CA LYS A 272 -2.65 -3.80 19.81
C LYS A 272 -2.55 -5.29 20.08
N TYR A 273 -1.48 -5.71 20.75
CA TYR A 273 -1.14 -7.12 20.93
C TYR A 273 -2.25 -7.94 21.61
N GLU A 274 -2.91 -7.41 22.64
CA GLU A 274 -4.04 -8.09 23.30
C GLU A 274 -5.21 -8.35 22.35
N TYR A 275 -5.51 -7.38 21.48
CA TYR A 275 -6.55 -7.52 20.45
C TYR A 275 -6.16 -8.61 19.45
N LEU A 276 -4.92 -8.58 18.93
CA LEU A 276 -4.42 -9.61 18.00
C LEU A 276 -4.41 -11.01 18.64
N CYS A 277 -4.09 -11.12 19.92
CA CYS A 277 -4.19 -12.36 20.65
C CYS A 277 -5.65 -12.85 20.74
N ASN A 278 -6.60 -11.96 21.01
CA ASN A 278 -8.01 -12.34 21.13
C ASN A 278 -8.63 -12.74 19.80
N ASP A 279 -8.21 -12.13 18.71
CA ASP A 279 -8.69 -12.42 17.36
C ASP A 279 -8.21 -13.80 16.86
N VAL A 280 -7.01 -14.23 17.25
CA VAL A 280 -6.39 -15.47 16.73
C VAL A 280 -6.45 -16.63 17.72
N LEU A 281 -6.23 -16.40 19.01
CA LEU A 281 -6.17 -17.44 20.04
C LEU A 281 -7.57 -17.72 20.61
N LEU A 282 -8.45 -18.27 19.78
CA LEU A 282 -9.79 -18.70 20.19
C LEU A 282 -9.74 -20.09 20.84
N GLU A 283 -10.68 -20.39 21.73
CA GLU A 283 -10.76 -21.72 22.40
C GLU A 283 -10.85 -22.86 21.38
N GLU A 284 -11.59 -22.64 20.29
CA GLU A 284 -11.75 -23.61 19.21
C GLU A 284 -10.42 -24.01 18.56
N VAL A 285 -9.47 -23.07 18.48
CA VAL A 285 -8.13 -23.34 17.93
C VAL A 285 -7.40 -24.40 18.75
N PHE A 286 -7.73 -24.51 20.03
CA PHE A 286 -7.11 -25.41 20.99
C PHE A 286 -8.01 -26.60 21.39
N ARG A 287 -9.16 -26.80 20.74
CA ARG A 287 -10.13 -27.86 21.10
C ARG A 287 -9.50 -29.26 21.16
N ASP A 288 -8.55 -29.55 20.26
CA ASP A 288 -7.85 -30.85 20.19
C ASP A 288 -6.53 -30.89 21.00
N CYS A 289 -6.19 -29.83 21.73
CA CYS A 289 -4.95 -29.76 22.51
C CYS A 289 -5.14 -30.39 23.90
N SER A 290 -5.05 -31.70 24.00
CA SER A 290 -5.17 -32.44 25.28
C SER A 290 -4.15 -32.06 26.36
N ASN A 291 -3.01 -31.47 25.95
CA ASN A 291 -1.89 -31.15 26.83
C ASN A 291 -1.92 -29.74 27.42
N ILE A 292 -2.85 -28.88 27.01
CA ILE A 292 -3.02 -27.58 27.64
C ILE A 292 -4.31 -27.64 28.43
N LYS A 293 -4.21 -27.68 29.76
CA LYS A 293 -5.36 -27.43 30.62
C LYS A 293 -5.71 -25.95 30.55
N LEU A 294 -6.32 -25.54 29.43
CA LEU A 294 -6.78 -24.16 29.24
C LEU A 294 -7.91 -23.80 30.21
N GLU A 295 -8.47 -24.79 30.92
CA GLU A 295 -9.47 -24.61 31.97
C GLU A 295 -8.96 -25.19 33.31
N GLY A 296 -8.99 -24.35 34.35
CA GLY A 296 -8.93 -24.80 35.75
C GLY A 296 -7.64 -24.54 36.54
N GLU A 297 -6.51 -24.16 35.94
CA GLU A 297 -5.30 -23.76 36.68
C GLU A 297 -4.99 -22.27 36.43
N SER A 298 -4.98 -21.43 37.48
CA SER A 298 -4.86 -19.96 37.40
C SER A 298 -3.62 -19.45 36.64
N TYR A 299 -2.59 -20.28 36.50
CA TYR A 299 -1.29 -19.94 35.93
C TYR A 299 -1.03 -20.55 34.55
N ASN A 300 -1.92 -21.42 34.02
CA ASN A 300 -1.72 -22.11 32.74
C ASN A 300 -2.98 -22.13 31.85
N SER A 301 -3.66 -20.98 31.73
CA SER A 301 -4.90 -20.82 30.95
C SER A 301 -4.72 -20.08 29.63
N LEU A 302 -5.74 -20.12 28.76
CA LEU A 302 -5.75 -19.35 27.50
C LEU A 302 -5.59 -17.85 27.76
N PHE A 303 -6.25 -17.36 28.82
CA PHE A 303 -6.12 -15.99 29.28
C PHE A 303 -4.66 -15.64 29.62
N GLN A 304 -3.96 -16.50 30.37
CA GLN A 304 -2.55 -16.25 30.71
C GLN A 304 -1.65 -16.31 29.48
N LEU A 305 -1.87 -17.26 28.55
CA LEU A 305 -1.11 -17.33 27.31
C LEU A 305 -1.24 -16.04 26.50
N LYS A 306 -2.48 -15.55 26.31
CA LYS A 306 -2.77 -14.28 25.62
C LYS A 306 -2.05 -13.12 26.29
N LYS A 307 -2.11 -13.03 27.62
CA LYS A 307 -1.45 -11.98 28.40
C LYS A 307 0.08 -12.02 28.23
N TRP A 308 0.70 -13.18 28.36
CA TRP A 308 2.17 -13.33 28.24
C TRP A 308 2.67 -13.05 26.83
N LEU A 309 1.97 -13.53 25.81
CA LEU A 309 2.31 -13.21 24.42
C LEU A 309 2.15 -11.72 24.15
N ALA A 310 1.06 -11.09 24.60
CA ALA A 310 0.86 -9.66 24.42
C ALA A 310 1.95 -8.80 25.09
N GLU A 311 2.32 -9.15 26.33
CA GLU A 311 3.44 -8.52 27.04
C GLU A 311 4.78 -8.71 26.30
N TYR A 312 5.05 -9.91 25.79
CA TYR A 312 6.25 -10.16 24.99
C TYR A 312 6.26 -9.31 23.71
N GLY A 313 5.15 -9.26 22.98
CA GLY A 313 5.02 -8.44 21.77
C GLY A 313 5.33 -6.97 22.07
N LYS A 314 4.74 -6.44 23.15
CA LYS A 314 4.95 -5.06 23.62
C LYS A 314 6.41 -4.78 23.97
N LYS A 315 7.02 -5.59 24.83
CA LYS A 315 8.42 -5.39 25.28
C LYS A 315 9.43 -5.55 24.15
N SER A 316 9.16 -6.44 23.19
CA SER A 316 10.04 -6.71 22.06
C SER A 316 9.81 -5.80 20.86
N LYS A 317 8.82 -4.89 20.94
CA LYS A 317 8.43 -3.96 19.87
C LYS A 317 8.20 -4.71 18.54
N LEU A 318 7.45 -5.80 18.59
CA LEU A 318 7.19 -6.64 17.42
C LEU A 318 6.24 -5.96 16.43
N THR A 319 6.49 -6.15 15.14
CA THR A 319 5.54 -5.75 14.11
C THR A 319 4.31 -6.66 14.11
N SER A 320 3.22 -6.23 13.48
CA SER A 320 2.00 -7.03 13.35
C SER A 320 2.28 -8.40 12.72
N ARG A 321 3.17 -8.47 11.73
CA ARG A 321 3.60 -9.73 11.09
C ARG A 321 4.40 -10.61 12.05
N GLU A 322 5.46 -10.06 12.66
CA GLU A 322 6.30 -10.80 13.61
C GLU A 322 5.45 -11.36 14.77
N PHE A 323 4.48 -10.58 15.25
CA PHE A 323 3.60 -11.01 16.33
C PHE A 323 2.65 -12.13 15.91
N LYS A 324 2.07 -12.05 14.71
CA LYS A 324 1.25 -13.14 14.14
C LYS A 324 2.05 -14.43 13.96
N GLU A 325 3.32 -14.35 13.57
CA GLU A 325 4.22 -15.50 13.49
C GLU A 325 4.48 -16.12 14.87
N VAL A 326 4.70 -15.28 15.90
CA VAL A 326 4.85 -15.75 17.28
C VAL A 326 3.59 -16.47 17.77
N ILE A 327 2.41 -15.91 17.51
CA ILE A 327 1.12 -16.57 17.82
C ILE A 327 0.98 -17.89 17.07
N GLY A 328 1.29 -17.92 15.76
CA GLY A 328 1.23 -19.12 14.95
C GLY A 328 2.15 -20.23 15.47
N ASN A 329 3.38 -19.88 15.84
CA ASN A 329 4.33 -20.81 16.43
C ASN A 329 3.85 -21.32 17.79
N ALA A 330 3.24 -20.47 18.62
CA ALA A 330 2.62 -20.90 19.87
C ALA A 330 1.55 -21.95 19.60
N ILE A 331 0.64 -21.72 18.65
CA ILE A 331 -0.42 -22.67 18.26
C ILE A 331 0.18 -23.99 17.78
N ILE A 332 1.22 -23.96 16.93
CA ILE A 332 1.86 -25.17 16.41
C ILE A 332 2.47 -25.98 17.55
N ILE A 333 3.21 -25.36 18.47
CA ILE A 333 3.81 -26.06 19.62
C ILE A 333 2.72 -26.66 20.50
N CYS A 334 1.67 -25.89 20.78
CA CYS A 334 0.50 -26.33 21.54
C CYS A 334 -0.17 -27.57 20.93
N LYS A 335 -0.37 -27.60 19.61
CA LYS A 335 -1.00 -28.71 18.89
C LYS A 335 -0.09 -29.93 18.71
N SER A 336 1.21 -29.71 18.51
CA SER A 336 2.16 -30.77 18.19
C SER A 336 2.73 -31.48 19.42
N ASN A 337 2.68 -30.85 20.59
CA ASN A 337 3.23 -31.44 21.80
C ASN A 337 2.41 -32.65 22.23
N LYS A 338 3.02 -33.84 22.18
CA LYS A 338 2.48 -35.13 22.66
C LYS A 338 3.07 -35.56 24.01
N ILE A 339 4.00 -34.79 24.57
CA ILE A 339 4.94 -35.21 25.63
C ILE A 339 4.50 -34.71 27.03
N GLY A 340 3.55 -33.77 27.12
CA GLY A 340 2.95 -33.35 28.40
C GLY A 340 2.59 -31.87 28.47
N LYS A 341 2.18 -31.38 29.64
CA LYS A 341 1.74 -29.98 29.84
C LYS A 341 2.86 -28.97 29.57
N VAL A 342 2.65 -28.01 28.67
CA VAL A 342 3.54 -26.84 28.51
C VAL A 342 3.05 -25.72 29.42
N ARG A 343 3.96 -25.08 30.16
CA ARG A 343 3.63 -23.86 30.92
C ARG A 343 3.61 -22.66 29.97
N CYS A 344 2.57 -21.83 30.03
CA CYS A 344 2.41 -20.65 29.18
C CYS A 344 3.60 -19.69 29.26
N ASN A 345 4.15 -19.45 30.45
CA ASN A 345 5.33 -18.59 30.64
C ASN A 345 6.58 -19.16 29.95
N TYR A 346 6.82 -20.47 30.05
CA TYR A 346 7.92 -21.15 29.38
C TYR A 346 7.75 -21.10 27.86
N LEU A 347 6.53 -21.36 27.36
CA LEU A 347 6.23 -21.27 25.94
C LEU A 347 6.49 -19.86 25.39
N SER A 348 5.98 -18.82 26.07
CA SER A 348 6.23 -17.44 25.68
C SER A 348 7.73 -17.12 25.68
N SER A 349 8.49 -17.60 26.67
CA SER A 349 9.95 -17.42 26.73
C SER A 349 10.72 -18.14 25.61
N LEU A 350 10.27 -19.34 25.20
CA LEU A 350 10.89 -20.11 24.13
C LEU A 350 10.65 -19.48 22.75
N LEU A 351 9.53 -18.77 22.60
CA LEU A 351 9.19 -18.01 21.39
C LEU A 351 9.90 -16.66 21.31
N CYS A 352 10.60 -16.24 22.37
CA CYS A 352 11.41 -15.03 22.40
C CYS A 352 12.68 -15.13 21.54
N LYS A 353 12.56 -15.01 20.21
CA LYS A 353 13.72 -15.01 19.30
C LYS A 353 14.43 -13.66 19.18
N LYS A 354 13.75 -12.55 19.51
CA LYS A 354 14.31 -11.19 19.38
C LYS A 354 14.87 -10.77 20.74
N LYS A 355 16.18 -10.46 20.80
CA LYS A 355 16.75 -9.78 21.98
C LYS A 355 15.92 -8.52 22.23
N TYR A 356 15.53 -8.28 23.49
CA TYR A 356 14.86 -7.04 23.87
C TYR A 356 15.66 -5.86 23.33
N LYS A 357 15.02 -5.01 22.53
CA LYS A 357 15.61 -3.73 22.15
C LYS A 357 15.45 -2.80 23.34
N GLU A 358 16.52 -2.70 24.14
CA GLU A 358 16.67 -1.76 25.26
C GLU A 358 16.09 -0.38 24.92
#